data_AF-X0VBQ2-F1
#
_entry.id   AF-X0VBQ2-F1
#
_cell.length_a   1.000
_cell.length_b   1.000
_cell.length_c   1.000
_cell.angle_alpha   90.00
_cell.angle_beta   90.00
_cell.angle_gamma   90.00
#
_symmetry.space_group_name_H-M   'P 1'
#
loop_
_entity.id
_entity.type
_entity.pdbx_description
1 polymer ?
#
loop_
_entity_poly.entity_id
_entity_poly.type
_entity_poly.pdbx_seq_one_letter_code
_entity_poly.pdbx_strand_id
1 'polypeptide(L)'
;TAAGAAMSGGAFHDGFSDSIANEHIDWTNTSETLLTSGDVHIKGEGVSFRIERASGGYGWTIGTDSGSNYLDFKWNDVDAFTMTASGLLGVGTGHPIHRIDLVGDRILGENIQLTCVEDINQSAPGGFIGRRARGTLLIPAIVLDDDIVMRVRARGHDGSAYRDCGYIDFEIDGTPGALDMPGRIVFRTTSNGAYLTTEALRIDSAQQVGINATPDARLEVETGAAEGKQAVTIDQNDADQAFIDFQGTSSGDAANNISTWTNAV
;
A
#
# COMPACT_ATOMS: atom_id res chain seq x y z
N THR A 1 -31.30 -19.22 86.64
CA THR A 1 -31.18 -17.95 85.89
C THR A 1 -30.36 -18.20 84.65
N ALA A 2 -30.83 -17.65 83.54
CA ALA A 2 -30.57 -18.01 82.14
C ALA A 2 -29.13 -18.39 81.74
N ALA A 3 -29.05 -19.47 80.95
CA ALA A 3 -28.02 -19.69 79.95
C ALA A 3 -28.02 -18.54 78.92
N GLY A 4 -26.84 -18.15 78.46
CA GLY A 4 -26.67 -17.14 77.42
C GLY A 4 -25.21 -17.00 77.06
N ALA A 5 -24.62 -18.05 76.47
CA ALA A 5 -23.36 -17.91 75.78
C ALA A 5 -23.55 -16.90 74.63
N ALA A 6 -22.61 -15.97 74.53
CA ALA A 6 -22.64 -14.84 73.61
C ALA A 6 -22.77 -15.31 72.16
N MET A 7 -23.75 -14.76 71.44
CA MET A 7 -23.77 -14.80 69.98
C MET A 7 -23.63 -13.36 69.51
N SER A 8 -22.39 -12.97 69.22
CA SER A 8 -22.13 -11.85 68.33
C SER A 8 -22.43 -12.34 66.93
N GLY A 9 -23.70 -12.25 66.54
CA GLY A 9 -24.16 -12.45 65.17
C GLY A 9 -23.87 -11.21 64.36
N GLY A 10 -22.59 -10.99 64.05
CA GLY A 10 -22.17 -10.07 63.02
C GLY A 10 -21.23 -10.83 62.10
N ALA A 11 -21.50 -10.86 60.80
CA ALA A 11 -20.46 -11.20 59.84
C ALA A 11 -19.39 -10.11 59.96
N PHE A 12 -18.37 -10.35 60.79
CA PHE A 12 -17.15 -9.57 60.73
C PHE A 12 -16.43 -10.03 59.48
N HIS A 13 -16.62 -9.25 58.42
CA HIS A 13 -15.75 -9.23 57.27
C HIS A 13 -14.34 -8.92 57.79
N ASP A 14 -13.44 -9.90 57.75
CA ASP A 14 -12.02 -9.76 58.05
C ASP A 14 -11.39 -9.02 56.88
N GLY A 15 -11.23 -7.71 57.01
CA GLY A 15 -10.92 -6.85 55.88
C GLY A 15 -9.61 -7.09 55.11
N PHE A 16 -8.94 -8.25 55.16
CA PHE A 16 -7.80 -8.64 54.29
C PHE A 16 -7.68 -10.18 54.15
N SER A 17 -7.58 -10.66 52.90
CA SER A 17 -7.26 -12.03 52.39
C SER A 17 -7.51 -13.28 53.25
N ASP A 18 -8.41 -14.15 52.77
CA ASP A 18 -8.19 -15.59 52.88
C ASP A 18 -7.44 -16.12 51.64
N SER A 19 -6.78 -17.27 51.75
CA SER A 19 -5.78 -17.76 50.79
C SER A 19 -6.38 -18.36 49.51
N ILE A 20 -7.52 -17.86 49.02
CA ILE A 20 -8.14 -18.33 47.78
C ILE A 20 -8.45 -17.14 46.86
N ALA A 21 -7.46 -16.80 46.03
CA ALA A 21 -7.47 -16.00 44.80
C ALA A 21 -8.59 -14.93 44.61
N ASN A 22 -8.12 -13.67 44.48
CA ASN A 22 -8.81 -12.41 44.16
C ASN A 22 -9.36 -11.61 45.36
N GLU A 23 -8.44 -11.03 46.14
CA GLU A 23 -8.69 -9.78 46.85
C GLU A 23 -8.87 -8.67 45.81
N HIS A 24 -10.11 -8.24 45.61
CA HIS A 24 -10.40 -7.13 44.73
C HIS A 24 -9.69 -5.87 45.24
N ILE A 25 -8.94 -5.19 44.36
CA ILE A 25 -8.40 -3.86 44.65
C ILE A 25 -9.58 -2.88 44.51
N ASP A 26 -10.33 -2.71 45.60
CA ASP A 26 -11.48 -1.81 45.70
C ASP A 26 -11.03 -0.40 46.10
N TRP A 27 -10.96 0.53 45.15
CA TRP A 27 -10.49 1.88 45.46
C TRP A 27 -11.45 2.99 44.99
N THR A 28 -11.74 3.93 45.91
CA THR A 28 -12.82 4.93 45.78
C THR A 28 -12.33 6.38 45.76
N ASN A 29 -11.06 6.66 45.42
CA ASN A 29 -10.52 8.02 45.38
C ASN A 29 -9.91 8.41 44.02
N THR A 30 -9.63 9.70 43.82
CA THR A 30 -9.44 10.33 42.50
C THR A 30 -7.99 10.35 41.99
N SER A 31 -7.01 9.74 42.66
CA SER A 31 -5.62 9.62 42.15
C SER A 31 -4.85 8.52 42.87
N GLU A 32 -4.56 7.42 42.19
CA GLU A 32 -3.82 6.27 42.74
C GLU A 32 -2.71 5.81 41.82
N THR A 33 -1.62 5.33 42.41
CA THR A 33 -0.42 4.88 41.70
C THR A 33 -0.10 3.46 42.15
N LEU A 34 -0.15 2.49 41.23
CA LEU A 34 0.34 1.13 41.48
C LEU A 34 1.88 1.13 41.37
N LEU A 35 2.57 1.08 42.51
CA LEU A 35 4.04 0.97 42.56
C LEU A 35 4.44 -0.49 42.76
N THR A 36 5.17 -1.05 41.81
CA THR A 36 5.77 -2.39 41.91
C THR A 36 7.25 -2.31 41.53
N SER A 37 8.08 -3.13 42.17
CA SER A 37 9.49 -3.30 41.81
C SER A 37 9.73 -4.41 40.77
N GLY A 38 8.65 -5.05 40.28
CA GLY A 38 8.66 -6.13 39.28
C GLY A 38 7.49 -6.03 38.30
N ASP A 39 7.24 -7.09 37.52
CA ASP A 39 6.22 -7.05 36.45
C ASP A 39 4.77 -7.08 37.00
N VAL A 40 3.88 -6.27 36.40
CA VAL A 40 2.42 -6.39 36.59
C VAL A 40 1.90 -7.42 35.57
N HIS A 41 1.40 -8.55 36.05
CA HIS A 41 0.90 -9.63 35.19
C HIS A 41 -0.64 -9.66 35.19
N ILE A 42 -1.27 -9.34 34.06
CA ILE A 42 -2.72 -9.41 33.90
C ILE A 42 -3.04 -10.55 32.93
N LYS A 43 -3.67 -11.63 33.43
CA LYS A 43 -3.98 -12.84 32.65
C LYS A 43 -5.46 -13.19 32.75
N GLY A 44 -6.05 -13.56 31.61
CA GLY A 44 -7.45 -13.96 31.46
C GLY A 44 -7.85 -13.90 29.99
N GLU A 45 -8.91 -14.57 29.60
CA GLU A 45 -9.50 -14.37 28.26
C GLU A 45 -10.17 -12.98 28.23
N GLY A 46 -9.79 -12.11 27.29
CA GLY A 46 -10.41 -10.78 27.16
C GLY A 46 -9.87 -9.69 28.09
N VAL A 47 -8.61 -9.81 28.53
CA VAL A 47 -7.95 -8.79 29.37
C VAL A 47 -7.68 -7.52 28.57
N SER A 48 -8.10 -6.37 29.11
CA SER A 48 -7.78 -5.04 28.58
C SER A 48 -7.06 -4.20 29.62
N PHE A 49 -6.05 -3.44 29.20
CA PHE A 49 -5.49 -2.35 29.98
C PHE A 49 -6.20 -1.07 29.54
N ARG A 50 -7.03 -0.51 30.44
CA ARG A 50 -7.90 0.65 30.17
C ARG A 50 -7.43 1.86 30.97
N ILE A 51 -7.04 2.94 30.29
CA ILE A 51 -6.81 4.25 30.91
C ILE A 51 -7.98 5.16 30.56
N GLU A 52 -8.72 5.68 31.55
CA GLU A 52 -9.85 6.59 31.34
C GLU A 52 -9.53 8.00 31.86
N ARG A 53 -10.04 9.06 31.21
CA ARG A 53 -10.09 10.42 31.78
C ARG A 53 -11.53 10.75 32.16
N ALA A 54 -11.70 11.42 33.29
CA ALA A 54 -12.99 11.66 33.94
C ALA A 54 -14.00 12.55 33.16
N SER A 55 -13.65 13.12 32.00
CA SER A 55 -14.63 13.82 31.16
C SER A 55 -14.17 13.95 29.70
N GLY A 56 -14.94 13.34 28.78
CA GLY A 56 -14.99 13.70 27.36
C GLY A 56 -13.82 13.25 26.49
N GLY A 57 -13.65 11.93 26.31
CA GLY A 57 -12.71 11.33 25.35
C GLY A 57 -11.94 10.14 25.94
N TYR A 58 -11.82 9.06 25.18
CA TYR A 58 -11.18 7.80 25.61
C TYR A 58 -9.67 7.97 25.77
N GLY A 59 -9.12 7.37 26.83
CA GLY A 59 -7.69 7.11 26.94
C GLY A 59 -7.33 5.79 26.28
N TRP A 60 -6.03 5.61 26.05
CA TRP A 60 -5.44 4.53 25.26
C TRP A 60 -5.92 3.16 25.75
N THR A 61 -6.52 2.37 24.86
CA THR A 61 -6.90 0.98 25.14
C THR A 61 -5.93 0.06 24.43
N ILE A 62 -5.22 -0.80 25.17
CA ILE A 62 -4.42 -1.90 24.61
C ILE A 62 -5.03 -3.17 25.18
N GLY A 63 -5.77 -3.92 24.35
CA GLY A 63 -6.44 -5.14 24.80
C GLY A 63 -6.77 -6.05 23.63
N THR A 64 -6.63 -7.36 23.85
CA THR A 64 -7.20 -8.39 23.00
C THR A 64 -8.54 -8.77 23.61
N ASP A 65 -9.65 -8.40 23.00
CA ASP A 65 -10.95 -8.95 23.40
C ASP A 65 -10.96 -10.46 23.15
N SER A 66 -11.67 -11.23 23.99
CA SER A 66 -11.77 -12.69 23.89
C SER A 66 -12.50 -13.20 22.64
N GLY A 67 -12.83 -12.30 21.70
CA GLY A 67 -13.55 -12.61 20.47
C GLY A 67 -12.87 -12.17 19.18
N SER A 68 -11.97 -11.17 19.21
CA SER A 68 -11.55 -10.49 17.97
C SER A 68 -10.05 -10.16 17.88
N ASN A 69 -9.22 -10.49 18.89
CA ASN A 69 -7.74 -10.48 18.85
C ASN A 69 -7.11 -9.34 18.01
N TYR A 70 -7.57 -8.11 18.16
CA TYR A 70 -7.05 -6.95 17.43
C TYR A 70 -6.38 -5.97 18.40
N LEU A 71 -5.41 -5.21 17.91
CA LEU A 71 -4.81 -4.07 18.61
C LEU A 71 -5.34 -2.79 17.98
N ASP A 72 -5.89 -1.88 18.77
CA ASP A 72 -6.52 -0.68 18.22
C ASP A 72 -6.23 0.56 19.06
N PHE A 73 -5.85 1.63 18.37
CA PHE A 73 -5.64 2.95 18.93
C PHE A 73 -6.74 3.87 18.38
N LYS A 74 -7.61 4.34 19.26
CA LYS A 74 -8.71 5.22 18.91
C LYS A 74 -8.41 6.68 19.23
N TRP A 75 -8.95 7.58 18.42
CA TRP A 75 -9.02 9.02 18.70
C TRP A 75 -10.47 9.49 18.56
N ASN A 76 -11.09 9.98 19.65
CA ASN A 76 -12.49 10.40 19.67
C ASN A 76 -13.48 9.34 19.12
N ASP A 77 -13.37 8.08 19.56
CA ASP A 77 -14.14 6.92 19.06
C ASP A 77 -13.90 6.51 17.60
N VAL A 78 -12.95 7.15 16.91
CA VAL A 78 -12.57 6.78 15.55
C VAL A 78 -11.29 5.93 15.59
N ASP A 79 -11.28 4.86 14.80
CA ASP A 79 -10.13 3.97 14.65
C ASP A 79 -8.99 4.74 13.95
N ALA A 80 -7.96 5.10 14.71
CA ALA A 80 -6.80 5.82 14.19
C ALA A 80 -5.73 4.86 13.68
N PHE A 81 -5.52 3.74 14.38
CA PHE A 81 -4.65 2.64 13.97
C PHE A 81 -5.24 1.33 14.47
N THR A 82 -5.43 0.35 13.59
CA THR A 82 -6.00 -0.95 13.92
C THR A 82 -5.17 -2.07 13.32
N MET A 83 -4.73 -3.04 14.11
CA MET A 83 -4.20 -4.32 13.62
C MET A 83 -5.22 -5.42 13.91
N THR A 84 -5.85 -5.98 12.88
CA THR A 84 -6.89 -7.01 13.01
C THR A 84 -6.32 -8.37 13.44
N ALA A 85 -7.18 -9.28 13.91
CA ALA A 85 -6.79 -10.69 14.17
C ALA A 85 -6.23 -11.42 12.93
N SER A 86 -6.60 -10.98 11.73
CA SER A 86 -6.09 -11.52 10.47
C SER A 86 -4.73 -10.93 10.05
N GLY A 87 -4.16 -10.03 10.87
CA GLY A 87 -2.87 -9.39 10.62
C GLY A 87 -2.92 -8.29 9.56
N LEU A 88 -4.07 -7.65 9.37
CA LEU A 88 -4.23 -6.48 8.50
C LEU A 88 -4.05 -5.22 9.34
N LEU A 89 -3.31 -4.25 8.82
CA LEU A 89 -3.06 -2.96 9.46
C LEU A 89 -3.91 -1.87 8.78
N GLY A 90 -4.78 -1.21 9.52
CA GLY A 90 -5.52 -0.02 9.12
C GLY A 90 -4.97 1.23 9.81
N VAL A 91 -4.90 2.36 9.10
CA VAL A 91 -4.73 3.69 9.67
C VAL A 91 -5.88 4.55 9.17
N GLY A 92 -6.64 5.13 10.10
CA GLY A 92 -7.90 5.83 9.80
C GLY A 92 -9.06 4.92 9.38
N THR A 93 -8.95 3.60 9.58
CA THR A 93 -10.01 2.62 9.32
C THR A 93 -9.88 1.39 10.23
N GLY A 94 -10.99 0.96 10.83
CA GLY A 94 -11.08 -0.34 11.54
C GLY A 94 -11.37 -1.53 10.63
N HIS A 95 -11.61 -1.29 9.34
CA HIS A 95 -11.96 -2.32 8.36
C HIS A 95 -10.97 -2.34 7.19
N PRO A 96 -9.67 -2.56 7.43
CA PRO A 96 -8.68 -2.63 6.36
C PRO A 96 -8.99 -3.82 5.43
N ILE A 97 -9.01 -3.58 4.12
CA ILE A 97 -9.23 -4.64 3.11
C ILE A 97 -7.92 -5.13 2.47
N HIS A 98 -6.79 -4.50 2.85
CA HIS A 98 -5.44 -4.86 2.45
C HIS A 98 -4.53 -5.00 3.67
N ARG A 99 -3.35 -5.61 3.48
CA ARG A 99 -2.38 -5.82 4.58
C ARG A 99 -2.01 -4.54 5.29
N ILE A 100 -1.91 -3.45 4.53
CA ILE A 100 -1.82 -2.08 5.04
C ILE A 100 -2.87 -1.29 4.26
N ASP A 101 -3.78 -0.64 4.97
CA ASP A 101 -4.84 0.21 4.41
C ASP A 101 -4.83 1.56 5.12
N LEU A 102 -4.55 2.62 4.37
CA LEU A 102 -4.40 3.97 4.88
C LEU A 102 -5.55 4.81 4.33
N VAL A 103 -6.51 5.12 5.19
CA VAL A 103 -7.72 5.84 4.83
C VAL A 103 -7.67 7.22 5.48
N GLY A 104 -7.46 8.25 4.65
CA GLY A 104 -7.59 9.64 5.08
C GLY A 104 -9.02 10.14 4.89
N ASP A 105 -9.53 10.91 5.85
CA ASP A 105 -10.68 11.80 5.65
C ASP A 105 -10.19 13.24 5.42
N ARG A 106 -10.95 14.05 4.68
CA ARG A 106 -10.44 15.26 4.05
C ARG A 106 -10.66 16.50 4.91
N ILE A 107 -9.59 17.02 5.53
CA ILE A 107 -9.17 18.45 5.54
C ILE A 107 -7.64 18.49 5.72
N LEU A 108 -6.88 18.51 4.61
CA LEU A 108 -5.42 18.73 4.49
C LEU A 108 -4.48 17.57 4.92
N GLY A 109 -4.19 16.63 4.02
CA GLY A 109 -3.03 15.75 4.14
C GLY A 109 -2.86 14.74 2.99
N GLU A 110 -1.62 14.47 2.58
CA GLU A 110 -1.26 13.26 1.85
C GLU A 110 -1.45 12.03 2.75
N ASN A 111 -1.98 10.91 2.22
CA ASN A 111 -2.06 9.67 3.01
C ASN A 111 -0.67 9.09 3.33
N ILE A 112 0.32 9.35 2.46
CA ILE A 112 1.71 8.91 2.61
C ILE A 112 2.61 10.04 2.10
N GLN A 113 3.49 10.53 2.96
CA GLN A 113 4.60 11.41 2.59
C GLN A 113 5.91 10.62 2.68
N LEU A 114 6.73 10.68 1.62
CA LEU A 114 8.09 10.15 1.59
C LEU A 114 9.06 11.31 1.43
N THR A 115 9.80 11.66 2.48
CA THR A 115 10.79 12.75 2.44
C THR A 115 12.19 12.15 2.42
N CYS A 116 12.98 12.52 1.41
CA CYS A 116 14.42 12.30 1.38
C CYS A 116 15.14 13.65 1.56
N VAL A 117 16.14 13.69 2.43
CA VAL A 117 17.03 14.84 2.64
C VAL A 117 18.46 14.31 2.65
N GLU A 118 19.36 14.92 1.88
CA GLU A 118 20.76 14.51 1.77
C GLU A 118 21.70 15.71 2.03
N ASP A 119 22.79 15.46 2.77
CA ASP A 119 23.79 16.47 3.15
C ASP A 119 25.11 16.37 2.34
N ILE A 120 25.24 15.33 1.50
CA ILE A 120 26.41 15.07 0.64
C ILE A 120 25.92 14.54 -0.71
N ASN A 121 26.67 14.78 -1.80
CA ASN A 121 26.37 14.48 -3.21
C ASN A 121 26.11 12.98 -3.53
N GLN A 122 25.12 12.36 -2.91
CA GLN A 122 24.70 10.98 -3.11
C GLN A 122 23.19 10.99 -3.29
N SER A 123 22.75 10.97 -4.55
CA SER A 123 21.34 11.03 -4.91
C SER A 123 20.61 9.77 -4.47
N ALA A 124 19.97 9.82 -3.29
CA ALA A 124 19.07 8.78 -2.83
C ALA A 124 17.62 9.23 -3.08
N PRO A 125 16.82 8.53 -3.92
CA PRO A 125 15.43 8.91 -4.10
C PRO A 125 14.57 8.47 -2.92
N GLY A 126 13.66 9.33 -2.47
CA GLY A 126 12.47 8.86 -1.77
C GLY A 126 11.64 8.02 -2.74
N GLY A 127 11.25 6.79 -2.38
CA GLY A 127 10.60 5.93 -3.36
C GLY A 127 10.00 4.65 -2.80
N PHE A 128 9.37 3.92 -3.71
CA PHE A 128 8.80 2.61 -3.47
C PHE A 128 9.70 1.54 -4.08
N ILE A 129 9.89 0.43 -3.35
CA ILE A 129 10.65 -0.72 -3.84
C ILE A 129 9.70 -1.91 -3.94
N GLY A 130 9.40 -2.33 -5.18
CA GLY A 130 8.80 -3.62 -5.44
C GLY A 130 9.86 -4.70 -5.54
N ARG A 131 9.68 -5.82 -4.85
CA ARG A 131 10.52 -7.01 -4.98
C ARG A 131 9.62 -8.21 -5.21
N ARG A 132 9.99 -9.02 -6.20
CA ARG A 132 9.34 -10.28 -6.48
C ARG A 132 10.40 -11.35 -6.61
N ALA A 133 10.09 -12.50 -6.02
CA ALA A 133 10.74 -13.76 -6.29
C ALA A 133 9.64 -14.80 -6.48
N ARG A 134 9.95 -15.89 -7.18
CA ARG A 134 9.15 -17.12 -7.10
C ARG A 134 9.55 -17.91 -5.84
N GLY A 135 8.96 -19.07 -5.64
CA GLY A 135 9.28 -19.94 -4.49
C GLY A 135 8.63 -19.46 -3.19
N THR A 136 9.34 -19.58 -2.09
CA THR A 136 8.85 -19.19 -0.75
C THR A 136 9.69 -18.06 -0.17
N LEU A 137 9.19 -17.39 0.87
CA LEU A 137 9.96 -16.35 1.56
C LEU A 137 11.30 -16.86 2.10
N LEU A 138 11.34 -18.12 2.56
CA LEU A 138 12.56 -18.72 3.11
C LEU A 138 13.53 -19.21 2.02
N ILE A 139 13.00 -19.59 0.86
CA ILE A 139 13.77 -20.11 -0.28
C ILE A 139 13.23 -19.42 -1.55
N PRO A 140 13.71 -18.20 -1.86
CA PRO A 140 13.31 -17.49 -3.05
C PRO A 140 13.88 -18.16 -4.30
N ALA A 141 13.07 -18.21 -5.36
CA ALA A 141 13.46 -18.69 -6.68
C ALA A 141 13.45 -17.53 -7.69
N ILE A 142 14.19 -17.71 -8.78
CA ILE A 142 14.30 -16.73 -9.85
C ILE A 142 12.92 -16.41 -10.46
N VAL A 143 12.72 -15.14 -10.80
CA VAL A 143 11.59 -14.72 -11.63
C VAL A 143 11.80 -15.19 -13.07
N LEU A 144 10.72 -15.30 -13.83
CA LEU A 144 10.74 -15.73 -15.23
C LEU A 144 10.26 -14.59 -16.13
N ASP A 145 10.44 -14.78 -17.42
CA ASP A 145 9.87 -13.91 -18.45
C ASP A 145 8.38 -13.63 -18.18
N ASP A 146 7.96 -12.40 -18.46
CA ASP A 146 6.62 -11.87 -18.21
C ASP A 146 6.18 -11.78 -16.73
N ASP A 147 7.04 -12.08 -15.74
CA ASP A 147 6.70 -11.82 -14.34
C ASP A 147 6.59 -10.32 -14.06
N ILE A 148 5.42 -9.88 -13.56
CA ILE A 148 5.24 -8.51 -13.04
C ILE A 148 5.89 -8.41 -11.65
N VAL A 149 6.97 -7.63 -11.54
CA VAL A 149 7.70 -7.37 -10.29
C VAL A 149 6.99 -6.35 -9.41
N MET A 150 6.51 -5.27 -10.02
CA MET A 150 5.79 -4.19 -9.34
C MET A 150 4.71 -3.65 -10.24
N ARG A 151 3.56 -3.27 -9.64
CA ARG A 151 2.46 -2.59 -10.32
C ARG A 151 2.08 -1.34 -9.54
N VAL A 152 2.07 -0.19 -10.21
CA VAL A 152 1.37 1.01 -9.74
C VAL A 152 -0.02 1.00 -10.35
N ARG A 153 -1.06 1.02 -9.51
CA ARG A 153 -2.44 0.78 -9.92
C ARG A 153 -3.36 1.91 -9.49
N ALA A 154 -4.15 2.43 -10.43
CA ALA A 154 -5.19 3.40 -10.16
C ALA A 154 -6.58 2.75 -10.25
N ARG A 155 -7.43 3.04 -9.26
CA ARG A 155 -8.82 2.60 -9.22
C ARG A 155 -9.77 3.77 -8.96
N GLY A 156 -10.90 3.78 -9.66
CA GLY A 156 -11.99 4.74 -9.46
C GLY A 156 -13.29 4.00 -9.13
N HIS A 157 -14.18 4.63 -8.35
CA HIS A 157 -15.51 4.09 -8.10
C HIS A 157 -16.46 4.50 -9.23
N ASP A 158 -17.04 3.52 -9.94
CA ASP A 158 -17.92 3.75 -11.10
C ASP A 158 -19.38 4.08 -10.74
N GLY A 159 -19.68 4.14 -9.44
CA GLY A 159 -21.04 4.29 -8.89
C GLY A 159 -21.61 2.99 -8.31
N SER A 160 -21.03 1.84 -8.64
CA SER A 160 -21.37 0.53 -8.08
C SER A 160 -20.17 -0.19 -7.44
N ALA A 161 -18.98 -0.05 -8.01
CA ALA A 161 -17.78 -0.72 -7.52
C ALA A 161 -16.50 0.04 -7.90
N TYR A 162 -15.40 -0.28 -7.23
CA TYR A 162 -14.07 0.16 -7.64
C TYR A 162 -13.60 -0.61 -8.88
N ARG A 163 -13.23 0.11 -9.94
CA ARG A 163 -12.74 -0.39 -11.23
C ARG A 163 -11.36 0.14 -11.53
N ASP A 164 -10.64 -0.57 -12.40
CA ASP A 164 -9.30 -0.21 -12.81
C ASP A 164 -9.29 0.83 -13.92
N CYS A 165 -8.56 1.93 -13.69
CA CYS A 165 -8.39 3.00 -14.66
C CYS A 165 -7.17 2.77 -15.56
N GLY A 166 -6.11 2.22 -14.98
CA GLY A 166 -4.83 1.97 -15.65
C GLY A 166 -3.75 1.49 -14.69
N TYR A 167 -2.68 0.96 -15.25
CA TYR A 167 -1.52 0.43 -14.53
C TYR A 167 -0.21 0.94 -15.13
N ILE A 168 0.83 0.97 -14.30
CA ILE A 168 2.22 0.96 -14.72
C ILE A 168 2.84 -0.32 -14.16
N ASP A 169 3.25 -1.21 -15.05
CA ASP A 169 3.83 -2.51 -14.72
C ASP A 169 5.33 -2.49 -14.98
N PHE A 170 6.09 -2.97 -14.01
CA PHE A 170 7.51 -3.28 -14.12
C PHE A 170 7.63 -4.79 -14.24
N GLU A 171 8.02 -5.26 -15.42
CA GLU A 171 7.96 -6.69 -15.79
C GLU A 171 9.34 -7.20 -16.18
N ILE A 172 9.54 -8.50 -16.05
CA ILE A 172 10.69 -9.20 -16.62
C ILE A 172 10.49 -9.36 -18.12
N ASP A 173 11.54 -9.11 -18.90
CA ASP A 173 11.51 -9.08 -20.35
C ASP A 173 12.67 -9.88 -20.94
N GLY A 174 12.51 -11.21 -20.97
CA GLY A 174 13.54 -12.17 -21.33
C GLY A 174 13.86 -13.13 -20.18
N THR A 175 15.02 -13.77 -20.25
CA THR A 175 15.43 -14.77 -19.24
C THR A 175 16.40 -14.16 -18.24
N PRO A 176 16.02 -14.01 -16.95
CA PRO A 176 16.93 -13.50 -15.93
C PRO A 176 18.12 -14.43 -15.67
N GLY A 177 19.24 -13.82 -15.28
CA GLY A 177 20.49 -14.49 -14.94
C GLY A 177 21.15 -13.90 -13.69
N ALA A 178 22.30 -14.45 -13.32
CA ALA A 178 23.11 -13.83 -12.26
C ALA A 178 23.62 -12.47 -12.75
N LEU A 179 23.30 -11.40 -12.00
CA LEU A 179 23.62 -10.01 -12.36
C LEU A 179 22.92 -9.50 -13.63
N ASP A 180 21.92 -10.23 -14.13
CA ASP A 180 21.17 -9.89 -15.33
C ASP A 180 19.67 -9.97 -15.05
N MET A 181 18.99 -8.83 -15.17
CA MET A 181 17.58 -8.69 -14.86
C MET A 181 16.92 -7.84 -15.96
N PRO A 182 16.72 -8.42 -17.15
CA PRO A 182 16.15 -7.67 -18.26
C PRO A 182 14.72 -7.31 -17.87
N GLY A 183 14.43 -6.01 -17.88
CA GLY A 183 13.17 -5.47 -17.40
C GLY A 183 12.56 -4.52 -18.41
N ARG A 184 11.23 -4.52 -18.44
CA ARG A 184 10.42 -3.58 -19.23
C ARG A 184 9.44 -2.81 -18.36
N ILE A 185 9.06 -1.63 -18.84
CA ILE A 185 8.00 -0.80 -18.23
C ILE A 185 6.82 -0.74 -19.19
N VAL A 186 5.64 -1.12 -18.72
CA VAL A 186 4.42 -1.20 -19.53
C VAL A 186 3.35 -0.30 -18.93
N PHE A 187 2.83 0.61 -19.75
CA PHE A 187 1.69 1.46 -19.42
C PHE A 187 0.43 0.84 -20.00
N ARG A 188 -0.52 0.54 -19.12
CA ARG A 188 -1.80 -0.07 -19.48
C ARG A 188 -2.94 0.88 -19.18
N THR A 189 -3.88 1.01 -20.11
CA THR A 189 -5.04 1.90 -19.98
C THR A 189 -6.32 1.12 -20.21
N THR A 190 -7.42 1.53 -19.57
CA THR A 190 -8.76 1.01 -19.85
C THR A 190 -9.41 1.93 -20.88
N SER A 191 -9.73 1.42 -22.07
CA SER A 191 -10.46 2.20 -23.08
C SER A 191 -11.85 2.60 -22.58
N ASN A 192 -12.38 3.73 -23.07
CA ASN A 192 -13.74 4.14 -22.75
C ASN A 192 -14.75 3.04 -23.16
N GLY A 193 -15.62 2.65 -22.23
CA GLY A 193 -16.58 1.56 -22.42
C GLY A 193 -16.00 0.14 -22.23
N ALA A 194 -14.70 0.00 -21.96
CA ALA A 194 -14.08 -1.27 -21.61
C ALA A 194 -14.01 -1.46 -20.08
N TYR A 195 -13.77 -2.69 -19.64
CA TYR A 195 -13.58 -3.05 -18.24
C TYR A 195 -12.21 -3.69 -17.95
N LEU A 196 -11.44 -4.00 -19.00
CA LEU A 196 -10.08 -4.54 -18.90
C LEU A 196 -9.08 -3.53 -19.44
N THR A 197 -7.90 -3.51 -18.82
CA THR A 197 -6.79 -2.70 -19.31
C THR A 197 -6.07 -3.41 -20.45
N THR A 198 -5.80 -2.67 -21.52
CA THR A 198 -4.91 -3.07 -22.60
C THR A 198 -3.60 -2.31 -22.47
N GLU A 199 -2.56 -2.85 -23.08
CA GLU A 199 -1.31 -2.11 -23.20
C GLU A 199 -1.48 -0.93 -24.17
N ALA A 200 -0.88 0.20 -23.82
CA ALA A 200 -0.86 1.40 -24.65
C ALA A 200 0.56 1.84 -25.01
N LEU A 201 1.52 1.65 -24.10
CA LEU A 201 2.93 1.98 -24.30
C LEU A 201 3.82 0.99 -23.57
N ARG A 202 4.95 0.63 -24.17
CA ARG A 202 6.03 -0.12 -23.50
C ARG A 202 7.41 0.50 -23.74
N ILE A 203 8.31 0.28 -22.79
CA ILE A 203 9.75 0.43 -22.93
C ILE A 203 10.37 -0.92 -22.62
N ASP A 204 10.98 -1.58 -23.60
CA ASP A 204 11.52 -2.94 -23.45
C ASP A 204 12.93 -2.96 -22.81
N SER A 205 13.45 -4.18 -22.58
CA SER A 205 14.81 -4.38 -22.05
C SER A 205 15.93 -3.92 -22.99
N ALA A 206 15.65 -3.78 -24.29
CA ALA A 206 16.56 -3.23 -25.29
C ALA A 206 16.53 -1.68 -25.35
N GLN A 207 15.73 -1.04 -24.48
CA GLN A 207 15.51 0.40 -24.44
C GLN A 207 14.87 0.93 -25.73
N GLN A 208 13.90 0.19 -26.25
CA GLN A 208 13.04 0.59 -27.37
C GLN A 208 11.64 0.94 -26.86
N VAL A 209 11.02 1.94 -27.48
CA VAL A 209 9.69 2.44 -27.08
C VAL A 209 8.65 2.02 -28.11
N GLY A 210 7.62 1.30 -27.68
CA GLY A 210 6.47 0.92 -28.50
C GLY A 210 5.21 1.66 -28.04
N ILE A 211 4.48 2.28 -28.96
CA ILE A 211 3.13 2.80 -28.74
C ILE A 211 2.18 1.93 -29.55
N ASN A 212 1.31 1.20 -28.83
CA ASN A 212 0.41 0.19 -29.41
C ASN A 212 1.14 -0.86 -30.28
N ALA A 213 2.43 -1.12 -29.99
CA ALA A 213 3.30 -1.99 -30.76
C ALA A 213 4.30 -2.72 -29.84
N THR A 214 4.78 -3.88 -30.28
CA THR A 214 6.06 -4.42 -29.78
C THR A 214 7.16 -3.85 -30.66
N PRO A 215 8.05 -2.98 -30.13
CA PRO A 215 8.98 -2.25 -30.98
C PRO A 215 10.05 -3.19 -31.57
N ASP A 216 10.41 -2.95 -32.83
CA ASP A 216 11.62 -3.44 -33.51
C ASP A 216 12.58 -2.28 -33.85
N ALA A 217 12.17 -1.04 -33.53
CA ALA A 217 12.95 0.18 -33.67
C ALA A 217 13.00 0.95 -32.34
N ARG A 218 13.94 1.91 -32.21
CA ARG A 218 14.07 2.77 -31.01
C ARG A 218 12.74 3.41 -30.58
N LEU A 219 11.92 3.80 -31.55
CA LEU A 219 10.55 4.25 -31.35
C LEU A 219 9.69 3.66 -32.47
N GLU A 220 8.66 2.91 -32.08
CA GLU A 220 7.67 2.36 -33.00
C GLU A 220 6.25 2.76 -32.55
N VAL A 221 5.45 3.24 -33.49
CA VAL A 221 4.08 3.67 -33.26
C VAL A 221 3.19 2.98 -34.30
N GLU A 222 2.36 2.04 -33.85
CA GLU A 222 1.46 1.29 -34.72
C GLU A 222 0.01 1.75 -34.52
N THR A 223 -0.72 1.93 -35.62
CA THR A 223 -2.17 2.12 -35.58
C THR A 223 -2.87 0.84 -35.99
N GLY A 224 -4.01 0.56 -35.36
CA GLY A 224 -4.82 -0.59 -35.77
C GLY A 224 -5.29 -0.43 -37.21
N ALA A 225 -5.28 -1.51 -38.00
CA ALA A 225 -5.67 -1.50 -39.42
C ALA A 225 -7.07 -0.89 -39.70
N ALA A 226 -7.95 -0.88 -38.70
CA ALA A 226 -9.31 -0.32 -38.78
C ALA A 226 -9.50 1.00 -37.99
N GLU A 227 -8.47 1.54 -37.34
CA GLU A 227 -8.61 2.76 -36.53
C GLU A 227 -8.80 4.02 -37.38
N GLY A 228 -8.27 4.04 -38.61
CA GLY A 228 -8.35 5.21 -39.50
C GLY A 228 -7.67 6.47 -38.95
N LYS A 229 -6.75 6.30 -37.99
CA LYS A 229 -5.99 7.39 -37.36
C LYS A 229 -4.58 7.46 -37.93
N GLN A 230 -3.99 8.66 -37.92
CA GLN A 230 -2.56 8.83 -38.13
C GLN A 230 -1.81 8.29 -36.91
N ALA A 231 -0.71 7.56 -37.14
CA ALA A 231 0.17 7.10 -36.06
C ALA A 231 0.89 8.29 -35.39
N VAL A 232 1.37 9.23 -36.21
CA VAL A 232 1.97 10.48 -35.77
C VAL A 232 1.41 11.62 -36.63
N THR A 233 0.89 12.66 -35.97
CA THR A 233 0.50 13.91 -36.61
C THR A 233 1.39 15.01 -36.09
N ILE A 234 2.12 15.66 -37.00
CA ILE A 234 2.84 16.91 -36.75
C ILE A 234 2.00 17.97 -37.44
N ASP A 235 1.47 18.95 -36.72
CA ASP A 235 0.62 20.01 -37.27
C ASP A 235 1.10 21.35 -36.72
N GLN A 236 1.29 22.33 -37.60
CA GLN A 236 1.61 23.70 -37.23
C GLN A 236 0.53 24.63 -37.77
N ASN A 237 -0.15 25.31 -36.86
CA ASN A 237 -1.15 26.34 -37.19
C ASN A 237 -0.47 27.70 -37.49
N ASP A 238 0.65 27.68 -38.21
CA ASP A 238 1.45 28.87 -38.57
C ASP A 238 2.05 28.72 -39.98
N ALA A 239 2.15 29.81 -40.73
CA ALA A 239 2.43 29.83 -42.17
C ALA A 239 3.93 29.83 -42.53
N ASP A 240 4.84 30.09 -41.59
CA ASP A 240 6.25 30.38 -41.89
C ASP A 240 7.25 29.58 -41.02
N GLN A 241 7.47 28.29 -41.36
CA GLN A 241 8.77 27.57 -41.26
C GLN A 241 8.67 26.11 -41.76
N ALA A 242 9.83 25.44 -41.96
CA ALA A 242 9.89 24.06 -42.46
C ALA A 242 9.24 23.07 -41.46
N PHE A 243 8.24 22.35 -41.97
CA PHE A 243 7.27 21.53 -41.21
C PHE A 243 7.86 20.26 -40.57
N ILE A 244 8.92 19.67 -41.13
CA ILE A 244 9.64 18.52 -40.57
C ILE A 244 11.13 18.62 -40.98
N ASP A 245 12.04 18.68 -39.99
CA ASP A 245 13.50 18.66 -40.20
C ASP A 245 14.08 17.36 -39.64
N PHE A 246 14.66 16.52 -40.51
CA PHE A 246 15.36 15.31 -40.13
C PHE A 246 16.86 15.61 -40.05
N GLN A 247 17.40 15.81 -38.86
CA GLN A 247 18.84 16.02 -38.66
C GLN A 247 19.53 14.73 -38.21
N GLY A 248 20.44 14.20 -39.04
CA GLY A 248 21.39 13.18 -38.61
C GLY A 248 22.47 13.79 -37.72
N THR A 249 22.71 13.21 -36.53
CA THR A 249 23.63 13.78 -35.53
C THR A 249 25.05 13.24 -35.61
N SER A 250 25.39 12.47 -36.65
CA SER A 250 26.74 11.95 -36.87
C SER A 250 27.22 12.21 -38.30
N SER A 251 28.50 12.54 -38.46
CA SER A 251 29.16 12.89 -39.72
C SER A 251 29.32 11.72 -40.71
N GLY A 252 28.48 10.68 -40.62
CA GLY A 252 28.57 9.46 -41.42
C GLY A 252 27.26 8.92 -41.98
N ASP A 253 26.10 9.46 -41.61
CA ASP A 253 24.82 8.85 -41.98
C ASP A 253 24.24 9.47 -43.25
N ALA A 254 24.64 8.89 -44.40
CA ALA A 254 23.99 9.10 -45.67
C ALA A 254 22.61 8.42 -45.67
N ALA A 255 21.59 9.13 -45.21
CA ALA A 255 20.29 9.30 -45.87
C ALA A 255 19.18 9.61 -44.84
N ASN A 256 18.64 10.83 -44.92
CA ASN A 256 17.31 11.15 -44.42
C ASN A 256 16.25 10.49 -45.33
N ASN A 257 16.19 9.16 -45.36
CA ASN A 257 15.29 8.41 -46.23
C ASN A 257 13.91 8.26 -45.59
N ILE A 258 12.91 8.95 -46.13
CA ILE A 258 11.50 8.53 -46.00
C ILE A 258 11.32 7.35 -46.95
N SER A 259 11.29 6.13 -46.39
CA SER A 259 11.03 4.92 -47.16
C SER A 259 9.54 4.57 -47.08
N THR A 260 8.79 4.80 -48.16
CA THR A 260 7.41 4.34 -48.28
C THR A 260 7.38 3.02 -49.04
N TRP A 261 7.15 1.91 -48.34
CA TRP A 261 6.89 0.63 -48.99
C TRP A 261 5.37 0.44 -49.05
N THR A 262 4.78 0.66 -50.23
CA THR A 262 3.49 0.04 -50.54
C THR A 262 3.77 -1.35 -51.10
N ASN A 263 3.27 -2.40 -50.45
CA ASN A 263 3.23 -3.71 -51.11
C ASN A 263 2.39 -3.55 -52.39
N ALA A 264 3.04 -3.73 -53.54
CA ALA A 264 2.36 -3.75 -54.81
C ALA A 264 1.33 -4.89 -54.78
N VAL A 265 0.05 -4.52 -54.91
CA VAL A 265 -1.04 -5.47 -55.20
C VAL A 265 -0.97 -5.85 -56.67
#